data_AF-A0A8S3PZK0-F1
#
_entry.id   AF-A0A8S3PZK0-F1
#
_cell.length_a   1.000
_cell.length_b   1.000
_cell.length_c   1.000
_cell.angle_alpha   90.00
_cell.angle_beta   90.00
_cell.angle_gamma   90.00
#
_symmetry.space_group_name_H-M   'P 1'
#
loop_
_entity.id
_entity.type
_entity.pdbx_description
1 polymer ?
#
loop_
_entity_poly.entity_id
_entity_poly.type
_entity_poly.pdbx_seq_one_letter_code
_entity_poly.pdbx_strand_id
1 'polypeptide(L)'
;MGVDEKKKPKITLYEHVNFKGRSKTFTEANDNLIDEGFNDYSSSVIVEGGVWVLYQHCNYTGNVCVVIEGDRTNLLNCRGDKGTKIHDFNDVVSSLKPLDYDNVDIIPYKGKMDIPFTAHFHKGEKDGQRLAHTSEHNTLVLLQISNRKL
;
A
#
# COMPACT_ATOMS: atom_id res chain seq x y z
N MET A 1 -27.24 -10.21 -11.32
CA MET A 1 -26.33 -10.22 -10.17
C MET A 1 -24.99 -10.71 -10.66
N GLY A 2 -24.11 -9.80 -11.06
CA GLY A 2 -22.74 -10.17 -11.44
C GLY A 2 -21.98 -10.44 -10.16
N VAL A 3 -21.37 -11.62 -10.05
CA VAL A 3 -20.36 -11.87 -9.03
C VAL A 3 -19.25 -10.89 -9.36
N ASP A 4 -18.93 -9.95 -8.46
CA ASP A 4 -17.82 -9.00 -8.66
C ASP A 4 -16.56 -9.82 -8.96
N GLU A 5 -16.15 -9.82 -10.23
CA GLU A 5 -14.95 -10.51 -10.68
C GLU A 5 -13.77 -9.78 -10.03
N LYS A 6 -13.08 -10.47 -9.11
CA LYS A 6 -11.91 -9.90 -8.43
C LYS A 6 -10.92 -9.41 -9.47
N LYS A 7 -10.66 -8.09 -9.48
CA LYS A 7 -9.71 -7.52 -10.44
C LYS A 7 -8.31 -8.04 -10.14
N LYS A 8 -7.62 -8.47 -11.19
CA LYS A 8 -6.21 -8.86 -11.11
C LYS A 8 -5.40 -7.69 -10.52
N PRO A 9 -4.41 -7.95 -9.65
CA PRO A 9 -3.58 -6.89 -9.08
C PRO A 9 -2.97 -6.02 -10.18
N LYS A 10 -3.16 -4.70 -10.05
CA LYS A 10 -2.59 -3.73 -10.97
C LYS A 10 -2.42 -2.37 -10.28
N ILE A 11 -1.20 -1.88 -10.30
CA ILE A 11 -0.83 -0.55 -9.78
C ILE A 11 0.01 0.19 -10.81
N THR A 12 -0.18 1.49 -10.92
CA THR A 12 0.67 2.38 -11.72
C THR A 12 1.31 3.43 -10.83
N LEU A 13 2.63 3.50 -10.85
CA LEU A 13 3.44 4.52 -10.19
C LEU A 13 3.70 5.68 -11.15
N TYR A 14 3.73 6.91 -10.62
CA TYR A 14 3.96 8.14 -11.38
C TYR A 14 5.07 8.98 -10.75
N GLU A 15 5.92 9.53 -11.62
CA GLU A 15 7.09 10.33 -11.26
C GLU A 15 6.74 11.63 -10.52
N HIS A 16 5.57 12.19 -10.79
CA HIS A 16 5.11 13.43 -10.16
C HIS A 16 3.80 13.24 -9.43
N VAL A 17 3.53 14.15 -8.49
CA VAL A 17 2.22 14.27 -7.84
C VAL A 17 1.10 14.48 -8.86
N ASN A 18 -0.13 14.13 -8.47
CA ASN A 18 -1.32 14.24 -9.30
C ASN A 18 -1.24 13.43 -10.61
N PHE A 19 -0.55 12.29 -10.58
CA PHE A 19 -0.51 11.28 -11.64
C PHE A 19 0.08 11.80 -12.95
N LYS A 20 1.25 12.47 -12.84
CA LYS A 20 1.94 13.11 -13.96
C LYS A 20 3.38 12.61 -14.10
N GLY A 21 4.03 13.02 -15.19
CA GLY A 21 5.41 12.64 -15.50
C GLY A 21 5.49 11.24 -16.10
N ARG A 22 6.67 10.62 -16.03
CA ARG A 22 6.83 9.22 -16.42
C ARG A 22 5.99 8.33 -15.51
N SER A 23 5.54 7.19 -16.04
CA SER A 23 4.75 6.23 -15.28
C SER A 23 5.21 4.80 -15.54
N LYS A 24 5.02 3.93 -14.56
CA LYS A 24 5.31 2.51 -14.68
C LYS A 24 4.25 1.66 -14.00
N THR A 25 3.77 0.64 -14.70
CA THR A 25 2.69 -0.24 -14.23
C THR A 25 3.24 -1.59 -13.81
N PHE A 26 2.76 -2.10 -12.68
CA PHE A 26 3.11 -3.39 -12.12
C PHE A 26 1.85 -4.22 -11.91
N THR A 27 1.97 -5.53 -12.18
CA THR A 27 0.89 -6.51 -11.96
C THR A 27 1.33 -7.65 -11.02
N GLU A 28 2.62 -7.70 -10.68
CA GLU A 28 3.25 -8.69 -9.81
C GLU A 28 4.19 -7.98 -8.82
N ALA A 29 4.75 -8.75 -7.89
CA ALA A 29 5.76 -8.24 -6.98
C ALA A 29 7.06 -7.86 -7.70
N ASN A 30 7.73 -6.82 -7.24
CA ASN A 30 9.05 -6.44 -7.68
C ASN A 30 9.86 -6.00 -6.45
N ASP A 31 10.95 -6.71 -6.17
CA ASP A 31 11.83 -6.50 -5.01
C ASP A 31 12.89 -5.43 -5.23
N ASN A 32 13.08 -4.94 -6.46
CA ASN A 32 14.10 -3.96 -6.80
C ASN A 32 13.71 -3.07 -8.00
N LEU A 33 13.25 -1.85 -7.72
CA LEU A 33 12.88 -0.89 -8.78
C LEU A 33 14.07 -0.25 -9.51
N ILE A 34 15.31 -0.54 -9.11
CA ILE A 34 16.51 -0.07 -9.81
C ILE A 34 16.55 -0.66 -11.22
N ASP A 35 16.29 -1.96 -11.35
CA ASP A 35 16.28 -2.68 -12.63
C ASP A 35 15.15 -2.19 -13.55
N GLU A 36 14.13 -1.58 -12.95
CA GLU A 36 13.01 -0.97 -13.63
C GLU A 36 13.26 0.51 -14.00
N GLY A 37 14.39 1.10 -13.59
CA GLY A 37 14.68 2.52 -13.81
C GLY A 37 13.68 3.47 -13.15
N PHE A 38 13.02 3.03 -12.07
CA PHE A 38 11.95 3.77 -11.39
C PHE A 38 12.13 3.83 -9.86
N ASN A 39 13.29 3.41 -9.36
CA ASN A 39 13.67 3.51 -7.95
C ASN A 39 13.66 4.96 -7.48
N ASP A 40 13.01 5.25 -6.35
CA ASP A 40 13.03 6.57 -5.72
C ASP A 40 12.49 7.70 -6.61
N TYR A 41 11.67 7.38 -7.62
CA TYR A 41 11.05 8.37 -8.51
C TYR A 41 9.57 8.59 -8.23
N SER A 42 8.91 7.70 -7.48
CA SER A 42 7.45 7.71 -7.39
C SER A 42 6.96 8.80 -6.43
N SER A 43 6.09 9.68 -6.93
CA SER A 43 5.42 10.72 -6.14
C SER A 43 3.90 10.53 -6.04
N SER A 44 3.28 9.77 -6.94
CA SER A 44 1.86 9.39 -6.83
C SER A 44 1.56 8.04 -7.47
N VAL A 45 0.42 7.43 -7.10
CA VAL A 45 0.03 6.09 -7.52
C VAL A 45 -1.46 5.99 -7.83
N ILE A 46 -1.81 5.09 -8.75
CA ILE A 46 -3.20 4.67 -9.01
C ILE A 46 -3.28 3.15 -8.88
N VAL A 47 -4.22 2.65 -8.10
CA VAL A 47 -4.48 1.22 -7.96
C VAL A 47 -5.73 0.84 -8.72
N GLU A 48 -5.56 0.09 -9.81
CA GLU A 48 -6.65 -0.41 -10.64
C GLU A 48 -7.21 -1.74 -10.11
N GLY A 49 -6.43 -2.49 -9.35
CA GLY A 49 -6.86 -3.76 -8.75
C GLY A 49 -5.95 -4.25 -7.63
N GLY A 50 -6.56 -4.90 -6.64
CA GLY A 50 -5.89 -5.54 -5.50
C GLY A 50 -5.48 -4.59 -4.37
N VAL A 51 -4.79 -5.13 -3.37
CA VAL A 51 -4.11 -4.37 -2.30
C VAL A 51 -2.62 -4.45 -2.53
N TRP A 52 -1.92 -3.32 -2.42
CA TRP A 52 -0.48 -3.23 -2.62
C TRP A 52 0.22 -2.68 -1.40
N VAL A 53 1.40 -3.24 -1.10
CA VAL A 53 2.34 -2.68 -0.14
C VAL A 53 3.53 -2.13 -0.91
N LEU A 54 3.77 -0.83 -0.76
CA LEU A 54 4.94 -0.11 -1.24
C LEU A 54 5.96 -0.03 -0.12
N TYR A 55 7.23 -0.26 -0.44
CA TYR A 55 8.34 -0.29 0.51
C TYR A 55 9.39 0.77 0.17
N GLN A 56 9.89 1.43 1.21
CA GLN A 56 10.94 2.44 1.12
C GLN A 56 12.27 1.88 0.60
N HIS A 57 12.54 0.60 0.84
CA HIS A 57 13.80 -0.02 0.44
C HIS A 57 13.54 -1.26 -0.41
N CYS A 58 14.57 -1.68 -1.15
CA CYS A 58 14.57 -2.93 -1.88
C CYS A 58 14.33 -4.12 -0.93
N ASN A 59 13.99 -5.27 -1.51
CA ASN A 59 13.74 -6.52 -0.80
C ASN A 59 12.64 -6.44 0.26
N TYR A 60 11.66 -5.56 0.06
CA TYR A 60 10.49 -5.39 0.93
C TYR A 60 10.83 -4.97 2.36
N THR A 61 11.72 -3.97 2.50
CA THR A 61 12.18 -3.47 3.80
C THR A 61 11.95 -1.95 3.95
N GLY A 62 12.21 -1.43 5.16
CA GLY A 62 12.01 -0.02 5.49
C GLY A 62 10.55 0.32 5.82
N ASN A 63 10.22 1.61 5.73
CA ASN A 63 8.85 2.09 5.91
C ASN A 63 7.94 1.58 4.79
N VAL A 64 6.63 1.55 5.05
CA VAL A 64 5.65 1.14 4.04
C VAL A 64 4.55 2.15 3.84
N CYS A 65 3.95 2.11 2.65
CA CYS A 65 2.63 2.64 2.38
C CYS A 65 1.74 1.55 1.81
N VAL A 66 0.52 1.46 2.31
CA VAL A 66 -0.48 0.52 1.79
C VAL A 66 -1.53 1.29 1.01
N VAL A 67 -1.81 0.81 -0.20
CA VAL A 67 -2.82 1.38 -1.10
C VAL A 67 -3.71 0.25 -1.63
N ILE A 68 -4.99 0.54 -1.81
CA ILE A 68 -6.04 -0.44 -2.14
C ILE A 68 -6.70 -0.08 -3.47
N GLU A 69 -7.40 -1.03 -4.08
CA GLU A 69 -8.16 -0.82 -5.31
C GLU A 69 -9.04 0.44 -5.24
N GLY A 70 -8.94 1.26 -6.28
CA GLY A 70 -9.65 2.53 -6.38
C GLY A 70 -8.85 3.73 -5.90
N ASP A 71 -7.75 3.51 -5.16
CA ASP A 71 -6.92 4.60 -4.67
C ASP A 71 -6.24 5.39 -5.79
N ARG A 72 -6.20 6.71 -5.57
CA ARG A 72 -5.47 7.69 -6.36
C ARG A 72 -4.63 8.55 -5.41
N THR A 73 -3.50 8.05 -4.97
CA THR A 73 -2.79 8.60 -3.81
C THR A 73 -1.56 9.40 -4.22
N ASN A 74 -1.43 10.63 -3.70
CA ASN A 74 -0.14 11.31 -3.62
C ASN A 74 0.66 10.74 -2.45
N LEU A 75 1.89 10.27 -2.68
CA LEU A 75 2.67 9.52 -1.68
C LEU A 75 3.13 10.38 -0.50
N LEU A 76 3.18 11.70 -0.67
CA LEU A 76 3.31 12.68 0.41
C LEU A 76 2.23 12.53 1.52
N ASN A 77 1.10 11.91 1.21
CA ASN A 77 0.01 11.68 2.18
C ASN A 77 0.11 10.33 2.91
N CYS A 78 1.02 9.43 2.47
CA CYS A 78 1.25 8.17 3.15
C CYS A 78 1.87 8.43 4.54
N ARG A 79 1.27 7.86 5.59
CA ARG A 79 1.76 7.98 6.98
C ARG A 79 2.47 6.70 7.41
N GLY A 80 3.59 6.87 8.11
CA GLY A 80 4.52 5.81 8.44
C GLY A 80 4.36 5.36 9.87
N ASP A 81 5.34 4.60 10.32
CA ASP A 81 5.24 3.76 11.50
C ASP A 81 5.27 4.47 12.86
N LYS A 82 5.22 5.81 12.91
CA LYS A 82 5.22 6.55 14.18
C LYS A 82 4.18 7.64 14.29
N GLY A 83 3.18 7.70 13.40
CA GLY A 83 2.22 8.82 13.38
C GLY A 83 2.87 10.21 13.14
N THR A 84 4.19 10.28 13.11
CA THR A 84 4.99 11.35 12.53
C THR A 84 4.62 11.41 11.05
N LYS A 85 4.28 12.61 10.55
CA LYS A 85 4.25 12.85 9.11
C LYS A 85 5.50 12.18 8.52
N ILE A 86 5.33 11.18 7.64
CA ILE A 86 6.45 10.85 6.76
C ILE A 86 6.53 12.09 5.90
N HIS A 87 7.49 12.97 6.19
CA HIS A 87 7.75 14.07 5.27
C HIS A 87 8.27 13.54 3.92
N ASP A 88 8.61 12.23 3.84
CA ASP A 88 9.52 11.69 2.84
C ASP A 88 9.12 10.28 2.29
N PHE A 89 7.83 9.88 2.23
CA PHE A 89 7.46 8.68 1.43
C PHE A 89 7.36 9.00 -0.07
N ASN A 90 7.52 10.27 -0.41
CA ASN A 90 7.72 10.73 -1.77
C ASN A 90 9.11 10.32 -2.23
N ASP A 91 9.24 9.81 -3.44
CA ASP A 91 10.53 9.56 -4.10
C ASP A 91 11.42 8.58 -3.31
N VAL A 92 10.81 7.62 -2.59
CA VAL A 92 11.55 6.57 -1.86
C VAL A 92 11.05 5.16 -2.14
N VAL A 93 10.08 4.98 -3.04
CA VAL A 93 9.59 3.63 -3.34
C VAL A 93 10.69 2.87 -4.08
N SER A 94 11.15 1.78 -3.47
CA SER A 94 12.23 0.94 -3.98
C SER A 94 11.79 -0.52 -4.24
N SER A 95 10.70 -0.97 -3.61
CA SER A 95 10.07 -2.26 -3.91
C SER A 95 8.58 -2.26 -3.62
N LEU A 96 7.84 -3.19 -4.22
CA LEU A 96 6.40 -3.31 -4.05
C LEU A 96 5.92 -4.74 -4.25
N LYS A 97 4.81 -5.10 -3.61
CA LYS A 97 4.12 -6.35 -3.88
C LYS A 97 2.62 -6.26 -3.66
N PRO A 98 1.82 -7.00 -4.43
CA PRO A 98 0.43 -7.20 -4.08
C PRO A 98 0.35 -8.06 -2.81
N LEU A 99 -0.61 -7.77 -1.94
CA LEU A 99 -1.07 -8.73 -0.95
C LEU A 99 -1.99 -9.73 -1.62
N ASP A 100 -1.97 -10.96 -1.12
CA ASP A 100 -2.93 -11.97 -1.52
C ASP A 100 -4.33 -11.54 -1.05
N TYR A 101 -5.08 -10.92 -1.97
CA TYR A 101 -6.40 -10.35 -1.72
C TYR A 101 -7.40 -11.38 -1.21
N ASP A 102 -7.19 -12.67 -1.48
CA ASP A 102 -8.04 -13.75 -1.00
C ASP A 102 -7.83 -14.05 0.49
N ASN A 103 -6.66 -13.67 1.02
CA ASN A 103 -6.27 -13.85 2.41
C ASN A 103 -6.19 -12.55 3.20
N VAL A 104 -6.66 -11.42 2.65
CA VAL A 104 -6.76 -10.15 3.37
C VAL A 104 -8.22 -9.84 3.70
N ASP A 105 -8.55 -9.89 4.98
CA ASP A 105 -9.83 -9.39 5.49
C ASP A 105 -9.73 -7.86 5.64
N ILE A 106 -10.46 -7.13 4.79
CA ILE A 106 -10.62 -5.66 4.87
C ILE A 106 -11.68 -5.36 5.94
N ILE A 107 -11.25 -4.89 7.11
CA ILE A 107 -12.14 -4.59 8.23
C ILE A 107 -12.36 -3.06 8.31
N PRO A 108 -13.57 -2.55 8.04
CA PRO A 108 -13.89 -1.14 8.23
C PRO A 108 -13.75 -0.76 9.71
N TYR A 109 -12.96 0.25 10.02
CA TYR A 109 -12.81 0.74 11.39
C TYR A 109 -14.06 1.56 11.79
N LYS A 110 -14.72 1.18 12.89
CA LYS A 110 -15.89 1.87 13.44
C LYS A 110 -15.54 2.59 14.74
N GLY A 111 -14.98 3.80 14.67
CA GLY A 111 -14.72 4.65 15.84
C GLY A 111 -14.32 6.08 15.48
N LYS A 112 -14.50 7.03 16.43
CA LYS A 112 -13.84 8.35 16.35
C LYS A 112 -12.36 8.15 16.72
N MET A 113 -11.45 8.64 15.88
CA MET A 113 -10.02 8.43 16.07
C MET A 113 -9.30 9.76 16.29
N ASP A 114 -8.64 9.91 17.45
CA ASP A 114 -7.95 11.15 17.87
C ASP A 114 -6.45 11.18 17.47
N ILE A 115 -5.92 10.17 16.77
CA ILE A 115 -4.51 10.10 16.33
C ILE A 115 -4.34 9.07 15.19
N PRO A 116 -3.47 9.31 14.18
CA PRO A 116 -3.26 8.36 13.07
C PRO A 116 -2.54 7.09 13.56
N PHE A 117 -3.16 5.92 13.38
CA PHE A 117 -2.49 4.65 13.65
C PHE A 117 -1.36 4.40 12.64
N THR A 118 -0.26 3.89 13.16
CA THR A 118 0.84 3.27 12.42
C THR A 118 0.43 1.87 11.94
N ALA A 119 0.77 1.51 10.69
CA ALA A 119 0.87 0.11 10.30
C ALA A 119 2.14 -0.53 10.93
N HIS A 120 1.99 -1.40 11.92
CA HIS A 120 3.12 -2.14 12.50
C HIS A 120 3.24 -3.54 11.89
N PHE A 121 4.37 -3.88 11.27
CA PHE A 121 4.73 -5.27 11.00
C PHE A 121 5.29 -5.91 12.26
N HIS A 122 4.44 -6.47 13.12
CA HIS A 122 4.93 -7.35 14.18
C HIS A 122 5.10 -8.76 13.62
N LYS A 123 6.35 -9.17 13.37
CA LYS A 123 6.69 -10.57 13.18
C LYS A 123 6.66 -11.24 14.55
N GLY A 124 5.51 -11.77 14.96
CA GLY A 124 5.46 -12.60 16.18
C GLY A 124 4.16 -12.62 16.97
N GLU A 125 3.11 -11.88 16.59
CA GLU A 125 1.83 -12.02 17.30
C GLU A 125 1.08 -13.22 16.73
N LYS A 126 0.63 -14.12 17.61
CA LYS A 126 0.04 -15.42 17.26
C LYS A 126 -1.24 -15.32 16.41
N ASP A 127 -1.74 -14.11 16.15
CA ASP A 127 -2.96 -13.82 15.39
C ASP A 127 -2.73 -12.71 14.34
N GLY A 128 -2.24 -13.11 13.17
CA GLY A 128 -2.37 -12.32 11.92
C GLY A 128 -1.57 -11.02 11.83
N GLN A 129 -1.04 -10.73 10.64
CA GLN A 129 -0.39 -9.44 10.37
C GLN A 129 -1.49 -8.39 10.12
N ARG A 130 -1.44 -7.25 10.82
CA ARG A 130 -2.42 -6.16 10.69
C ARG A 130 -1.79 -4.93 10.03
N LEU A 131 -2.41 -4.42 8.96
CA LEU A 131 -2.01 -3.18 8.30
C LEU A 131 -3.14 -2.17 8.39
N ALA A 132 -2.82 -0.90 8.59
CA ALA A 132 -3.80 0.18 8.58
C ALA A 132 -3.66 0.98 7.29
N HIS A 133 -4.78 1.26 6.64
CA HIS A 133 -4.87 2.16 5.48
C HIS A 133 -5.89 3.27 5.78
N THR A 134 -5.57 4.50 5.39
CA THR A 134 -6.50 5.64 5.44
C THR A 134 -6.81 6.06 4.02
N SER A 135 -8.06 5.85 3.60
CA SER A 135 -8.53 6.24 2.26
C SER A 135 -8.73 7.75 2.14
N GLU A 136 -8.87 8.26 0.92
CA GLU A 136 -9.19 9.68 0.64
C GLU A 136 -10.46 10.17 1.35
N HIS A 137 -11.36 9.26 1.74
CA HIS A 137 -12.59 9.56 2.48
C HIS A 137 -12.42 9.48 4.01
N ASN A 138 -11.19 9.49 4.53
CA ASN A 138 -10.90 9.34 5.97
C ASN A 138 -11.47 8.04 6.59
N THR A 139 -11.81 7.06 5.77
CA THR A 139 -12.26 5.75 6.26
C THR A 139 -11.03 4.90 6.50
N LEU A 140 -10.82 4.58 7.78
CA LEU A 140 -9.75 3.70 8.23
C LEU A 140 -10.16 2.26 7.97
N VAL A 141 -9.23 1.52 7.38
CA VAL A 141 -9.37 0.11 7.10
C VAL A 141 -8.25 -0.62 7.81
N LEU A 142 -8.61 -1.59 8.65
CA LEU A 142 -7.66 -2.58 9.16
C LEU A 142 -7.66 -3.75 8.20
N LEU A 143 -6.52 -3.99 7.56
CA LEU A 143 -6.27 -5.19 6.77
C LEU A 143 -5.74 -6.24 7.74
N GLN A 144 -6.49 -7.31 7.94
CA GLN A 144 -6.03 -8.46 8.69
C GLN A 144 -5.63 -9.55 7.69
N ILE A 145 -4.34 -9.88 7.64
CA ILE A 145 -3.84 -11.00 6.85
C ILE A 145 -4.23 -12.28 7.59
N SER A 146 -5.22 -12.97 7.03
CA SER A 146 -5.78 -14.22 7.53
C SER A 146 -4.79 -15.35 7.24
N ASN A 147 -4.30 -16.05 8.26
CA ASN A 147 -3.56 -17.31 8.08
C ASN A 147 -4.52 -18.46 7.75
N ARG A 148 -5.42 -18.30 6.76
CA ARG A 148 -6.22 -19.42 6.29
C ARG A 148 -5.29 -20.34 5.52
N LYS A 149 -4.78 -21.37 6.19
CA LYS A 149 -4.21 -22.53 5.51
C LYS A 149 -5.27 -23.06 4.55
N LEU A 150 -4.88 -23.26 3.30
CA LEU A 150 -5.57 -24.17 2.37
C LEU A 150 -5.75 -25.55 3.02
#